data_AF-A0A5C0VIB1-F1
#
_entry.id   AF-A0A5C0VIB1-F1
#
_cell.length_a   1.000
_cell.length_b   1.000
_cell.length_c   1.000
_cell.angle_alpha   90.00
_cell.angle_beta   90.00
_cell.angle_gamma   90.00
#
_symmetry.space_group_name_H-M   'P 1'
#
loop_
_entity.id
_entity.type
_entity.pdbx_description
1 polymer ?
#
loop_
_entity_poly.entity_id
_entity_poly.type
_entity_poly.pdbx_seq_one_letter_code
_entity_poly.pdbx_strand_id
1 'polypeptide(L)'
;MKIAKSNAVNVNGGRFGANVRTRIDGTTKPHWGTDLYAEVNTPVYSIDDGVVVRIVNDHSPGQSNGPNDFGNFVEIETHLPNGNIKRILYAHLNSTNLVVGDSISSQTQIGLSGRTGNAKNVPNPHVHVQVKMNGIKVNPELFLEAEFDDLGSSINLPCN
;
A
#
# COMPACT_ATOMS: atom_id res chain seq x y z
N MET A 1 -12.79 5.10 -4.57
CA MET A 1 -11.72 4.12 -4.29
C MET A 1 -12.37 2.86 -3.69
N LYS A 2 -11.73 1.68 -3.69
CA LYS A 2 -12.28 0.47 -3.02
C LYS A 2 -11.18 -0.30 -2.31
N ILE A 3 -11.51 -0.93 -1.18
CA ILE A 3 -10.60 -1.88 -0.52
C ILE A 3 -10.53 -3.15 -1.35
N ALA A 4 -9.31 -3.56 -1.70
CA ALA A 4 -9.07 -4.83 -2.35
C ALA A 4 -9.09 -5.96 -1.33
N LYS A 5 -9.94 -6.96 -1.56
CA LYS A 5 -9.99 -8.12 -0.69
C LYS A 5 -8.72 -8.95 -0.89
N SER A 6 -8.05 -9.31 0.21
CA SER A 6 -6.91 -10.23 0.19
C SER A 6 -7.32 -11.69 -0.05
N ASN A 7 -8.61 -12.02 0.11
CA ASN A 7 -9.23 -13.28 -0.30
C ASN A 7 -10.71 -13.08 -0.74
N ALA A 8 -11.31 -14.07 -1.41
CA ALA A 8 -12.64 -13.94 -2.00
C ALA A 8 -13.80 -13.74 -0.99
N VAL A 9 -13.56 -13.97 0.31
CA VAL A 9 -14.63 -14.11 1.32
C VAL A 9 -14.72 -12.90 2.26
N ASN A 10 -13.61 -12.21 2.57
CA ASN A 10 -13.60 -11.13 3.58
C ASN A 10 -12.87 -9.87 3.10
N VAL A 11 -13.60 -8.78 2.89
CA VAL A 11 -13.03 -7.48 2.48
C VAL A 11 -12.11 -6.88 3.55
N ASN A 12 -12.38 -7.15 4.83
CA ASN A 12 -11.55 -6.66 5.92
C ASN A 12 -10.16 -7.31 5.93
N GLY A 13 -9.96 -8.42 5.23
CA GLY A 13 -8.63 -8.99 5.02
C GLY A 13 -7.67 -8.06 4.28
N GLY A 14 -8.18 -7.07 3.55
CA GLY A 14 -7.38 -6.02 2.91
C GLY A 14 -7.10 -4.82 3.81
N ARG A 15 -7.70 -4.73 5.00
CA ARG A 15 -7.54 -3.60 5.92
C ARG A 15 -6.43 -3.81 6.92
N PHE A 16 -6.02 -2.75 7.60
CA PHE A 16 -5.06 -2.84 8.70
C PHE A 16 -5.66 -3.54 9.92
N GLY A 17 -4.92 -4.46 10.53
CA GLY A 17 -5.27 -5.03 11.83
C GLY A 17 -4.57 -6.35 12.16
N ALA A 18 -4.51 -6.68 13.45
CA ALA A 18 -3.76 -7.84 13.94
C ALA A 18 -4.39 -9.20 13.60
N ASN A 19 -5.72 -9.24 13.39
CA ASN A 19 -6.49 -10.48 13.25
C ASN A 19 -7.45 -10.47 12.05
N VAL A 20 -7.13 -9.69 11.02
CA VAL A 20 -8.05 -9.40 9.90
C VAL A 20 -7.98 -10.42 8.76
N ARG A 21 -6.92 -11.22 8.68
CA ARG A 21 -6.77 -12.31 7.71
C ARG A 21 -6.83 -13.67 8.42
N THR A 22 -7.26 -14.70 7.69
CA THR A 22 -7.32 -16.08 8.18
C THR A 22 -6.49 -16.98 7.27
N ARG A 23 -5.68 -17.85 7.86
CA ARG A 23 -4.91 -18.88 7.16
C ARG A 23 -5.78 -20.10 6.85
N ILE A 24 -5.26 -21.02 6.04
CA ILE A 24 -5.94 -22.28 5.69
C ILE A 24 -6.21 -23.14 6.94
N ASP A 25 -5.33 -23.07 7.94
CA ASP A 25 -5.45 -23.81 9.22
C ASP A 25 -6.43 -23.15 10.22
N GLY A 26 -7.13 -22.07 9.83
CA GLY A 26 -8.07 -21.35 10.68
C GLY A 26 -7.45 -20.32 11.63
N THR A 27 -6.12 -20.23 11.72
CA THR A 27 -5.45 -19.22 12.54
C THR A 27 -5.53 -17.84 11.90
N THR A 28 -5.54 -16.79 12.72
CA THR A 28 -5.51 -15.42 12.23
C THR A 28 -4.08 -15.00 11.85
N LYS A 29 -3.96 -14.08 10.88
CA LYS A 29 -2.72 -13.42 10.49
C LYS A 29 -2.94 -11.91 10.43
N PRO A 30 -1.97 -11.10 10.88
CA PRO A 30 -2.08 -9.66 10.77
C PRO A 30 -1.97 -9.19 9.32
N HIS A 31 -2.53 -8.02 9.08
CA HIS A 31 -2.27 -7.20 7.92
C HIS A 31 -1.82 -5.80 8.38
N TRP A 32 -0.62 -5.41 7.98
CA TRP A 32 0.03 -4.19 8.48
C TRP A 32 -0.06 -3.02 7.49
N GLY A 33 -1.11 -3.01 6.69
CA GLY A 33 -1.38 -1.96 5.72
C GLY A 33 -2.82 -2.02 5.25
N THR A 34 -3.12 -1.29 4.18
CA THR A 34 -4.41 -1.25 3.52
C THR A 34 -4.20 -1.53 2.04
N ASP A 35 -4.92 -2.50 1.50
CA ASP A 35 -4.87 -2.92 0.10
C ASP A 35 -5.92 -2.12 -0.67
N LEU A 36 -5.48 -1.21 -1.54
CA LEU A 36 -6.35 -0.35 -2.34
C LEU A 36 -6.47 -0.89 -3.75
N TYR A 37 -7.70 -1.17 -4.19
CA TYR A 37 -7.96 -1.68 -5.53
C TYR A 37 -7.43 -0.72 -6.59
N ALA A 38 -6.64 -1.27 -7.51
CA ALA A 38 -6.14 -0.56 -8.66
C ALA A 38 -5.89 -1.57 -9.78
N GLU A 39 -6.35 -1.27 -10.99
CA GLU A 39 -5.98 -2.07 -12.17
C GLU A 39 -4.46 -2.05 -12.34
N VAL A 40 -3.90 -3.09 -12.95
CA VAL A 40 -2.46 -3.12 -13.28
C VAL A 40 -2.12 -1.94 -14.20
N ASN A 41 -0.97 -1.30 -13.98
CA ASN A 41 -0.51 -0.09 -14.67
C ASN A 41 -1.34 1.18 -14.39
N THR A 42 -2.08 1.23 -13.29
CA THR A 42 -2.65 2.49 -12.78
C THR A 42 -1.53 3.36 -12.19
N PRO A 43 -1.43 4.65 -12.53
CA PRO A 43 -0.51 5.57 -11.87
C PRO A 43 -0.75 5.63 -10.36
N VAL A 44 0.32 5.50 -9.58
CA VAL A 44 0.30 5.63 -8.12
C VAL A 44 0.97 6.93 -7.75
N TYR A 45 0.36 7.69 -6.85
CA TYR A 45 0.81 9.00 -6.43
C TYR A 45 1.13 9.03 -4.93
N SER A 46 2.11 9.84 -4.55
CA SER A 46 2.43 10.05 -3.13
C SER A 46 1.28 10.78 -2.41
N ILE A 47 1.00 10.36 -1.18
CA ILE A 47 0.03 11.01 -0.30
C ILE A 47 0.63 12.31 0.26
N ASP A 48 1.92 12.29 0.61
CA ASP A 48 2.61 13.40 1.25
C ASP A 48 3.86 13.84 0.47
N ASP A 49 4.31 15.05 0.78
CA ASP A 49 5.67 15.48 0.50
C ASP A 49 6.67 14.62 1.28
N GLY A 50 7.89 14.45 0.77
CA GLY A 50 8.93 13.74 1.50
C GLY A 50 10.15 13.39 0.67
N VAL A 51 10.94 12.47 1.22
CA VAL A 51 12.14 11.93 0.56
C VAL A 51 11.99 10.42 0.42
N VAL A 52 12.37 9.90 -0.74
CA VAL A 52 12.42 8.45 -0.96
C VAL A 52 13.54 7.84 -0.12
N VAL A 53 13.20 6.97 0.82
CA VAL A 53 14.17 6.35 1.75
C VAL A 53 14.48 4.90 1.42
N ARG A 54 13.57 4.18 0.74
CA ARG A 54 13.81 2.79 0.30
C ARG A 54 13.07 2.51 -1.01
N ILE A 55 13.71 1.75 -1.89
CA ILE A 55 13.12 1.22 -3.13
C ILE A 55 13.51 -0.25 -3.29
N VAL A 56 12.57 -1.04 -3.80
CA VAL A 56 12.84 -2.29 -4.53
C VAL A 56 12.15 -2.18 -5.89
N ASN A 57 12.89 -2.44 -6.97
CA ASN A 57 12.41 -2.31 -8.34
C ASN A 57 13.09 -3.36 -9.26
N ASP A 58 13.30 -4.57 -8.74
CA ASP A 58 14.00 -5.67 -9.41
C ASP A 58 13.08 -6.83 -9.83
N HIS A 59 11.77 -6.74 -9.55
CA HIS A 59 10.77 -7.68 -10.05
C HIS A 59 10.25 -7.24 -11.41
N SER A 60 10.31 -8.13 -12.40
CA SER A 60 9.55 -7.94 -13.64
C SER A 60 8.04 -7.90 -13.34
N PRO A 61 7.21 -7.26 -14.19
CA PRO A 61 5.75 -7.25 -14.00
C PRO A 61 5.17 -8.65 -13.76
N GLY A 62 4.38 -8.81 -12.69
CA GLY A 62 3.78 -10.10 -12.30
C GLY A 62 4.76 -11.15 -11.77
N GLN A 63 6.02 -10.79 -11.50
CA GLN A 63 7.01 -11.67 -10.90
C GLN A 63 6.84 -11.78 -9.39
N SER A 64 7.08 -12.99 -8.88
CA SER A 64 7.13 -13.30 -7.45
C SER A 64 8.38 -14.14 -7.23
N ASN A 65 9.53 -13.47 -7.11
CA ASN A 65 10.81 -14.14 -6.91
C ASN A 65 11.37 -13.73 -5.54
N GLY A 66 11.42 -14.66 -4.60
CA GLY A 66 12.09 -14.48 -3.30
C GLY A 66 11.14 -14.23 -2.11
N PRO A 67 11.72 -14.09 -0.90
CA PRO A 67 10.97 -13.90 0.35
C PRO A 67 10.35 -12.51 0.49
N ASN A 68 10.55 -11.61 -0.47
CA ASN A 68 9.98 -10.26 -0.44
C ASN A 68 8.50 -10.30 -0.85
N ASP A 69 7.65 -10.42 0.18
CA ASP A 69 6.19 -10.37 0.03
C ASP A 69 5.71 -9.10 -0.69
N PHE A 70 6.42 -7.97 -0.59
CA PHE A 70 6.00 -6.70 -1.19
C PHE A 70 6.22 -6.59 -2.70
N GLY A 71 7.11 -7.39 -3.29
CA GLY A 71 7.55 -7.17 -4.67
C GLY A 71 8.25 -5.81 -4.83
N ASN A 72 7.99 -5.12 -5.94
CA ASN A 72 8.49 -3.76 -6.13
C ASN A 72 7.75 -2.79 -5.20
N PHE A 73 8.48 -1.90 -4.56
CA PHE A 73 7.91 -0.89 -3.67
C PHE A 73 8.75 0.39 -3.60
N VAL A 74 8.10 1.45 -3.15
CA VAL A 74 8.71 2.73 -2.77
C VAL A 74 8.30 3.05 -1.32
N GLU A 75 9.25 3.43 -0.46
CA GLU A 75 8.98 3.96 0.88
C GLU A 75 9.46 5.42 0.96
N ILE A 76 8.56 6.29 1.36
CA ILE A 76 8.75 7.75 1.46
C ILE A 76 8.72 8.13 2.92
N GLU A 77 9.63 9.01 3.33
CA GLU A 77 9.70 9.60 4.67
C GLU A 77 9.32 11.08 4.64
N THR A 78 8.40 11.46 5.51
CA THR A 78 7.92 12.83 5.71
C THR A 78 8.23 13.25 7.14
N HIS A 79 8.89 14.40 7.32
CA HIS A 79 9.11 15.02 8.62
C HIS A 79 7.96 15.97 8.90
N LEU A 80 7.18 15.70 9.94
CA LEU A 80 6.00 16.47 10.29
C LEU A 80 6.36 17.68 11.16
N PRO A 81 5.55 18.77 11.14
CA PRO A 81 5.83 19.97 11.94
C PRO A 81 5.93 19.74 13.45
N ASN A 82 5.30 18.69 13.96
CA ASN A 82 5.36 18.30 15.37
C ASN A 82 6.61 17.46 15.73
N GLY A 83 7.57 17.33 14.82
CA GLY A 83 8.80 16.56 15.01
C GLY A 83 8.65 15.05 14.81
N ASN A 84 7.44 14.56 14.49
CA ASN A 84 7.24 13.15 14.19
C ASN A 84 7.70 12.81 12.76
N ILE A 85 8.13 11.57 12.58
CA ILE A 85 8.52 11.02 11.28
C ILE A 85 7.42 10.06 10.82
N LYS A 86 6.83 10.36 9.66
CA LYS A 86 5.89 9.47 8.98
C LYS A 86 6.61 8.76 7.84
N ARG A 87 6.43 7.45 7.73
CA ARG A 87 6.88 6.67 6.56
C ARG A 87 5.71 5.98 5.90
N ILE A 88 5.60 6.13 4.58
CA ILE A 88 4.56 5.49 3.77
C ILE A 88 5.22 4.60 2.73
N LEU A 89 4.85 3.31 2.72
CA LEU A 89 5.33 2.32 1.78
C LEU A 89 4.20 1.94 0.81
N TYR A 90 4.52 1.94 -0.48
CA TYR A 90 3.64 1.59 -1.59
C TYR A 90 4.21 0.36 -2.31
N ALA A 91 3.51 -0.77 -2.26
CA ALA A 91 4.01 -2.06 -2.74
C ALA A 91 3.18 -2.67 -3.87
N HIS A 92 3.66 -3.82 -4.36
CA HIS A 92 3.13 -4.58 -5.49
C HIS A 92 3.20 -3.82 -6.81
N LEU A 93 4.10 -2.84 -6.92
CA LEU A 93 4.23 -2.02 -8.13
C LEU A 93 4.73 -2.86 -9.31
N ASN A 94 4.39 -2.45 -10.53
CA ASN A 94 5.05 -2.97 -11.72
C ASN A 94 6.41 -2.31 -11.92
N SER A 95 6.49 -0.99 -11.69
CA SER A 95 7.72 -0.23 -11.84
C SER A 95 7.66 1.11 -11.09
N THR A 96 8.83 1.65 -10.81
CA THR A 96 9.06 3.05 -10.44
C THR A 96 10.25 3.60 -11.23
N ASN A 97 10.27 4.91 -11.46
CA ASN A 97 11.41 5.63 -12.06
C ASN A 97 12.19 6.45 -11.01
N LEU A 98 11.77 6.39 -9.75
CA LEU A 98 12.42 7.11 -8.66
C LEU A 98 13.69 6.39 -8.21
N VAL A 99 14.55 7.13 -7.51
CA VAL A 99 15.72 6.61 -6.82
C VAL A 99 15.72 7.07 -5.36
N VAL A 100 16.49 6.36 -4.51
CA VAL A 100 16.63 6.74 -3.09
C VAL A 100 17.30 8.11 -3.00
N GLY A 101 16.73 9.00 -2.19
CA GLY A 101 17.15 10.38 -2.04
C GLY A 101 16.34 11.40 -2.83
N ASP A 102 15.48 10.96 -3.76
CA ASP A 102 14.59 11.87 -4.47
C ASP A 102 13.64 12.59 -3.50
N SER A 103 13.57 13.91 -3.62
CA SER A 103 12.55 14.72 -2.97
C SER A 103 11.29 14.72 -3.82
N ILE A 104 10.15 14.43 -3.22
CA ILE A 104 8.86 14.37 -3.89
C ILE A 104 7.85 15.26 -3.17
N SER A 105 6.91 15.81 -3.94
CA SER A 105 5.72 16.45 -3.39
C SER A 105 4.56 15.46 -3.33
N SER A 106 3.56 15.74 -2.51
CA SER A 106 2.24 15.14 -2.61
C SER A 106 1.75 15.19 -4.06
N GLN A 107 1.03 14.16 -4.49
CA GLN A 107 0.57 13.98 -5.87
C GLN A 107 1.69 13.78 -6.91
N THR A 108 2.96 13.65 -6.52
CA THR A 108 4.01 13.19 -7.43
C THR A 108 3.76 11.72 -7.79
N GLN A 109 3.82 11.37 -9.08
CA GLN A 109 3.71 9.97 -9.50
C GLN A 109 4.94 9.19 -9.03
N ILE A 110 4.71 8.14 -8.24
CA ILE A 110 5.78 7.32 -7.63
C ILE A 110 5.97 5.98 -8.32
N GLY A 111 5.04 5.58 -9.19
CA GLY A 111 5.16 4.35 -9.96
C GLY A 111 3.87 3.96 -10.66
N LEU A 112 3.84 2.71 -11.10
CA LEU A 112 2.68 2.05 -11.70
C LEU A 112 2.28 0.87 -10.82
N SER A 113 0.99 0.76 -10.50
CA SER A 113 0.45 -0.38 -9.77
C SER A 113 0.69 -1.68 -10.55
N GLY A 114 0.76 -2.79 -9.84
CA GLY A 114 1.08 -4.08 -10.44
C GLY A 114 0.56 -5.24 -9.60
N ARG A 115 1.25 -6.37 -9.74
CA ARG A 115 0.98 -7.61 -8.99
C ARG A 115 2.28 -8.34 -8.65
N THR A 116 3.36 -7.60 -8.42
CA THR A 116 4.64 -8.20 -8.03
C THR A 116 4.60 -8.65 -6.57
N GLY A 117 5.48 -9.58 -6.19
CA GLY A 117 5.50 -10.13 -4.84
C GLY A 117 4.34 -11.10 -4.58
N ASN A 118 3.79 -11.09 -3.37
CA ASN A 118 2.71 -12.02 -3.00
C ASN A 118 1.33 -11.65 -3.58
N ALA A 119 1.17 -10.43 -4.10
CA ALA A 119 -0.04 -9.99 -4.78
C ALA A 119 -0.27 -10.70 -6.14
N LYS A 120 0.74 -11.41 -6.66
CA LYS A 120 0.62 -12.20 -7.89
C LYS A 120 -0.57 -13.16 -7.85
N ASN A 121 -0.80 -13.80 -6.71
CA ASN A 121 -1.78 -14.88 -6.55
C ASN A 121 -3.11 -14.42 -5.92
N VAL A 122 -3.27 -13.13 -5.61
CA VAL A 122 -4.55 -12.62 -5.10
C VAL A 122 -5.51 -12.31 -6.24
N PRO A 123 -6.83 -12.45 -6.09
CA PRO A 123 -7.78 -12.28 -7.19
C PRO A 123 -7.85 -10.83 -7.71
N ASN A 124 -7.66 -9.83 -6.85
CA ASN A 124 -7.81 -8.43 -7.19
C ASN A 124 -6.44 -7.72 -7.21
N PRO A 125 -6.04 -7.08 -8.33
CA PRO A 125 -4.87 -6.22 -8.33
C PRO A 125 -5.09 -5.02 -7.40
N HIS A 126 -4.02 -4.61 -6.73
CA HIS A 126 -4.08 -3.57 -5.72
C HIS A 126 -2.71 -2.95 -5.47
N VAL A 127 -2.72 -1.79 -4.82
CA VAL A 127 -1.54 -1.22 -4.18
C VAL A 127 -1.65 -1.49 -2.69
N HIS A 128 -0.62 -2.11 -2.12
CA HIS A 128 -0.52 -2.25 -0.66
C HIS A 128 0.13 -1.00 -0.09
N VAL A 129 -0.59 -0.31 0.80
CA VAL A 129 -0.12 0.90 1.48
C VAL A 129 0.14 0.60 2.95
N GLN A 130 1.34 0.86 3.44
CA GLN A 130 1.68 0.75 4.86
C GLN A 130 2.15 2.10 5.40
N VAL A 131 1.63 2.49 6.57
CA VAL A 131 2.04 3.71 7.26
C VAL A 131 2.73 3.37 8.58
N LYS A 132 3.83 4.06 8.86
CA LYS A 132 4.52 4.03 10.16
C LYS A 132 4.64 5.46 10.69
N MET A 133 4.35 5.64 11.98
CA MET A 133 4.59 6.86 12.74
C MET A 133 5.68 6.58 13.77
N ASN A 134 6.81 7.29 13.67
CA ASN A 134 7.99 7.08 14.52
C ASN A 134 8.41 5.59 14.59
N GLY A 135 8.33 4.89 13.45
CA GLY A 135 8.64 3.45 13.35
C GLY A 135 7.52 2.50 13.75
N ILE A 136 6.43 2.99 14.35
CA ILE A 136 5.28 2.19 14.77
C ILE A 136 4.24 2.14 13.65
N LYS A 137 3.80 0.92 13.28
CA LYS A 137 2.77 0.72 12.26
C LYS A 137 1.41 1.24 12.74
N VAL A 138 0.73 2.01 11.90
CA VAL A 138 -0.58 2.59 12.18
C VAL A 138 -1.53 2.34 11.02
N ASN A 139 -2.84 2.51 11.25
CA ASN A 139 -3.86 2.31 10.22
C ASN A 139 -3.69 3.34 9.07
N PRO A 140 -3.38 2.90 7.83
CA PRO A 140 -3.26 3.80 6.68
C PRO A 140 -4.54 4.57 6.34
N GLU A 141 -5.72 4.02 6.65
CA GLU A 141 -6.99 4.69 6.35
C GLU A 141 -7.14 6.04 7.05
N LEU A 142 -6.38 6.30 8.13
CA LEU A 142 -6.33 7.60 8.82
C LEU A 142 -5.61 8.71 8.00
N PHE A 143 -4.95 8.34 6.91
CA PHE A 143 -4.14 9.23 6.07
C PHE A 143 -4.64 9.26 4.62
N LEU A 144 -5.71 8.54 4.31
CA LEU A 144 -6.35 8.57 3.00
C LEU A 144 -7.43 9.64 3.00
N GLU A 145 -7.60 10.32 1.86
CA GLU A 145 -8.71 11.25 1.67
C GLU A 145 -10.07 10.54 1.49
N ALA A 146 -10.07 9.21 1.41
CA ALA A 146 -11.27 8.41 1.23
C ALA A 146 -11.61 7.64 2.52
N GLU A 147 -12.88 7.70 2.93
CA GLU A 147 -13.43 6.81 3.96
C GLU A 147 -14.12 5.60 3.32
N PHE A 148 -14.09 4.46 4.02
CA PHE A 148 -14.62 3.19 3.51
C PHE A 148 -15.62 2.57 4.49
N ASP A 149 -16.75 2.07 4.00
CA ASP A 149 -17.70 1.29 4.80
C ASP A 149 -17.18 -0.13 5.13
N ASP A 150 -17.93 -0.88 5.93
CA ASP A 150 -17.60 -2.28 6.27
C ASP A 150 -17.61 -3.23 5.06
N LEU A 151 -18.15 -2.79 3.92
CA LEU A 151 -18.13 -3.52 2.65
C LEU A 151 -16.90 -3.17 1.80
N GLY A 152 -16.05 -2.24 2.26
CA GLY A 152 -14.85 -1.74 1.58
C GLY A 152 -15.14 -0.79 0.41
N SER A 153 -16.36 -0.25 0.33
CA SER A 153 -16.73 0.77 -0.65
C SER A 153 -16.44 2.15 -0.09
N SER A 154 -15.92 3.07 -0.93
CA SER A 154 -15.73 4.45 -0.50
C SER A 154 -17.06 5.15 -0.26
N ILE A 155 -17.24 5.76 0.91
CA ILE A 155 -18.49 6.41 1.33
C ILE A 155 -18.39 7.92 1.46
N ASN A 156 -17.19 8.45 1.67
CA ASN A 156 -16.90 9.87 1.61
C ASN A 156 -15.64 10.07 0.75
N LEU A 157 -15.83 10.64 -0.43
CA LEU A 157 -14.76 11.32 -1.16
C LEU A 157 -15.02 12.81 -0.90
N PRO A 158 -14.04 13.63 -0.50
CA PRO A 158 -14.23 15.07 -0.56
C PRO A 158 -14.72 15.39 -1.96
N CYS A 159 -15.93 15.91 -2.03
CA CYS A 159 -16.59 16.26 -3.28
C CYS A 159 -15.63 17.12 -4.12
N ASN A 160 -15.57 16.84 -5.42
CA ASN A 160 -15.32 17.91 -6.38
C ASN A 160 -16.30 19.06 -6.14
#